data_AF-A0A7V2FLE0-F1
#
_entry.id   AF-A0A7V2FLE0-F1
#
_cell.length_a   1.000
_cell.length_b   1.000
_cell.length_c   1.000
_cell.angle_alpha   90.00
_cell.angle_beta   90.00
_cell.angle_gamma   90.00
#
_symmetry.space_group_name_H-M   'P 1'
#
loop_
_entity.id
_entity.type
_entity.pdbx_description
1 polymer ?
#
loop_
_entity_poly.entity_id
_entity_poly.type
_entity_poly.pdbx_seq_one_letter_code
_entity_poly.pdbx_strand_id
1 'polypeptide(L)'
;MRWWVWVGLVWAQSPVDSVYGLLGRSLESPVSEFAGLLPKGTFQRKVWYRSSLDTVWEGIRLAEVRYAFYRGRLHTIQVRVEGEEASRALLLLLETLFGPGKQDGYAPRYRWVGQRAALLYDQNILTRNAEVRLESLVLQRQLEKDAYEEFRRR
;
A
#
# COMPACT_ATOMS: atom_id res chain seq x y z
N MET A 1 -49.30 17.81 2.54
CA MET A 1 -48.43 17.09 3.50
C MET A 1 -47.07 16.90 2.83
N ARG A 2 -46.01 17.52 3.37
CA ARG A 2 -44.67 17.59 2.77
C ARG A 2 -43.84 16.39 3.22
N TRP A 3 -43.54 15.47 2.31
CA TRP A 3 -42.64 14.33 2.55
C TRP A 3 -41.19 14.83 2.56
N TRP A 4 -40.52 14.67 3.70
CA TRP A 4 -39.08 14.87 3.81
C TRP A 4 -38.39 13.55 3.48
N VAL A 5 -37.78 13.46 2.30
CA VAL A 5 -36.86 12.36 1.98
C VAL A 5 -35.53 12.68 2.66
N TRP A 6 -35.23 11.93 3.72
CA TRP A 6 -33.90 11.88 4.31
C TRP A 6 -32.99 11.12 3.34
N VAL A 7 -32.29 11.84 2.47
CA VAL A 7 -31.15 11.25 1.76
C VAL A 7 -30.03 11.13 2.79
N GLY A 8 -29.89 9.93 3.35
CA GLY A 8 -28.77 9.59 4.20
C GLY A 8 -27.47 9.85 3.43
N LEU A 9 -26.60 10.67 4.01
CA LEU A 9 -25.24 10.87 3.53
C LEU A 9 -24.53 9.51 3.61
N VAL A 10 -24.46 8.78 2.50
CA VAL A 10 -23.52 7.66 2.37
C VAL A 10 -22.15 8.34 2.30
N TRP A 11 -21.41 8.31 3.41
CA TRP A 11 -20.01 8.70 3.40
C TRP A 11 -19.31 7.74 2.45
N ALA A 12 -18.97 8.22 1.24
CA ALA A 12 -18.25 7.42 0.27
C ALA A 12 -16.88 7.08 0.86
N GLN A 13 -16.74 5.85 1.36
CA GLN A 13 -15.47 5.34 1.87
C GLN A 13 -14.49 5.27 0.69
N SER A 14 -13.27 5.75 0.90
CA SER A 14 -12.23 5.73 -0.14
C SER A 14 -11.99 4.27 -0.58
N PRO A 15 -11.90 3.97 -1.90
CA PRO A 15 -11.70 2.60 -2.38
C PRO A 15 -10.50 1.89 -1.73
N VAL A 16 -9.43 2.62 -1.43
CA VAL A 16 -8.24 2.07 -0.77
C VAL A 16 -8.51 1.64 0.68
N ASP A 17 -9.42 2.31 1.39
CA ASP A 17 -9.84 1.90 2.73
C ASP A 17 -10.75 0.66 2.69
N SER A 18 -11.50 0.48 1.61
CA SER A 18 -12.40 -0.66 1.43
C SER A 18 -11.63 -1.94 1.08
N VAL A 19 -10.65 -1.84 0.18
CA VAL A 19 -9.82 -3.00 -0.22
C VAL A 19 -8.79 -3.35 0.86
N TYR A 20 -8.14 -2.34 1.44
CA TYR A 20 -7.25 -2.45 2.62
C TYR A 20 -6.15 -3.52 2.54
N GLY A 21 -5.71 -3.90 1.34
CA GLY A 21 -4.76 -4.97 1.13
C GLY A 21 -4.31 -5.11 -0.32
N LEU A 22 -3.31 -5.95 -0.56
CA LEU A 22 -2.80 -6.32 -1.88
C LEU A 22 -2.34 -7.77 -1.86
N LEU A 23 -2.39 -8.46 -3.01
CA LEU A 23 -1.91 -9.84 -3.16
C LEU A 23 -2.53 -10.82 -2.16
N GLY A 24 -3.83 -10.64 -1.86
CA GLY A 24 -4.55 -11.45 -0.87
C GLY A 24 -4.10 -11.23 0.58
N ARG A 25 -3.33 -10.17 0.86
CA ARG A 25 -2.85 -9.81 2.20
C ARG A 25 -3.44 -8.48 2.62
N SER A 26 -4.12 -8.48 3.77
CA SER A 26 -4.68 -7.27 4.37
C SER A 26 -3.65 -6.56 5.22
N LEU A 27 -3.68 -5.22 5.21
CA LEU A 27 -2.93 -4.41 6.16
C LEU A 27 -3.32 -4.78 7.61
N GLU A 28 -2.38 -4.59 8.52
CA GLU A 28 -2.47 -4.91 9.95
C GLU A 28 -2.53 -6.40 10.31
N SER A 29 -2.54 -7.30 9.31
CA SER A 29 -2.46 -8.75 9.55
C SER A 29 -1.18 -9.14 10.31
N PRO A 30 -1.25 -10.13 11.21
CA PRO A 30 -0.09 -10.56 11.99
C PRO A 30 0.95 -11.24 11.10
N VAL A 31 2.23 -11.05 11.45
CA VAL A 31 3.37 -11.68 10.74
C VAL A 31 3.28 -13.21 10.69
N SER A 32 2.60 -13.83 11.66
CA SER A 32 2.38 -15.28 11.71
C SER A 32 1.53 -15.84 10.55
N GLU A 33 0.77 -15.00 9.84
CA GLU A 33 -0.02 -15.41 8.66
C GLU A 33 0.82 -15.48 7.36
N PHE A 34 2.10 -15.13 7.44
CA PHE A 34 3.01 -15.09 6.30
C PHE A 34 3.99 -16.27 6.34
N ALA A 35 4.14 -16.93 5.20
CA ALA A 35 5.12 -17.98 4.97
C ALA A 35 6.11 -17.53 3.88
N GLY A 36 7.31 -18.12 3.85
CA GLY A 36 8.31 -17.83 2.81
C GLY A 36 8.89 -16.41 2.88
N LEU A 37 9.02 -15.85 4.08
CA LEU A 37 9.59 -14.52 4.28
C LEU A 37 11.11 -14.59 4.47
N LEU A 38 11.85 -13.85 3.65
CA LEU A 38 13.30 -13.67 3.75
C LEU A 38 13.61 -12.33 4.43
N PRO A 39 14.35 -12.29 5.55
CA PRO A 39 14.62 -11.06 6.27
C PRO A 39 15.47 -10.08 5.45
N LYS A 40 15.14 -8.79 5.51
CA LYS A 40 15.88 -7.68 4.89
C LYS A 40 16.48 -6.72 5.92
N GLY A 41 16.13 -6.86 7.20
CA GLY A 41 16.61 -6.02 8.30
C GLY A 41 15.54 -5.07 8.82
N THR A 42 15.97 -4.09 9.63
CA THR A 42 15.07 -3.13 10.27
C THR A 42 15.37 -1.73 9.75
N PHE A 43 14.33 -1.03 9.29
CA PHE A 43 14.43 0.34 8.81
C PHE A 43 13.19 1.13 9.20
N GLN A 44 13.38 2.37 9.67
CA GLN A 44 12.28 3.23 10.18
C GLN A 44 11.38 2.52 11.20
N ARG A 45 11.99 1.75 12.14
CA ARG A 45 11.29 0.97 13.17
C ARG A 45 10.37 -0.14 12.64
N LYS A 46 10.46 -0.47 11.35
CA LYS A 46 9.73 -1.57 10.72
C LYS A 46 10.71 -2.70 10.41
N VAL A 47 10.32 -3.94 10.64
CA VAL A 47 11.08 -5.12 10.23
C VAL A 47 10.65 -5.46 8.81
N TRP A 48 11.60 -5.48 7.90
CA TRP A 48 11.36 -5.70 6.47
C TRP A 48 11.68 -7.13 6.07
N TYR A 49 10.84 -7.67 5.20
CA TYR A 49 10.99 -8.97 4.59
C TYR A 49 10.76 -8.87 3.08
N ARG A 50 11.38 -9.78 2.33
CA ARG A 50 11.10 -10.05 0.93
C ARG A 50 10.35 -11.38 0.82
N SER A 51 9.36 -11.47 -0.04
CA SER A 51 8.74 -12.74 -0.41
C SER A 51 9.76 -13.61 -1.16
N SER A 52 9.90 -14.88 -0.79
CA SER A 52 10.71 -15.86 -1.54
C SER A 52 10.01 -16.39 -2.79
N LEU A 53 8.72 -16.08 -2.98
CA LEU A 53 7.90 -16.65 -4.04
C LEU A 53 7.95 -15.79 -5.30
N ASP A 54 8.22 -16.43 -6.43
CA ASP A 54 7.95 -15.84 -7.74
C ASP A 54 6.44 -15.64 -7.85
N THR A 55 6.04 -14.36 -7.91
CA THR A 55 4.63 -13.98 -7.82
C THR A 55 4.18 -13.38 -9.15
N VAL A 56 3.08 -13.91 -9.67
CA VAL A 56 2.33 -13.30 -10.78
C VAL A 56 1.03 -12.76 -10.19
N TRP A 57 0.68 -11.53 -10.53
CA TRP A 57 -0.54 -10.89 -10.07
C TRP A 57 -1.38 -10.45 -11.26
N GLU A 58 -2.53 -11.09 -11.47
CA GLU A 58 -3.42 -10.84 -12.62
C GLU A 58 -2.66 -10.87 -13.97
N GLY A 59 -1.75 -11.83 -14.13
CA GLY A 59 -0.92 -11.97 -15.34
C GLY A 59 0.34 -11.09 -15.38
N ILE A 60 0.54 -10.19 -14.41
CA ILE A 60 1.73 -9.33 -14.32
C ILE A 60 2.81 -10.03 -13.51
N ARG A 61 3.98 -10.24 -14.11
CA ARG A 61 5.14 -10.78 -13.39
C ARG A 61 5.72 -9.73 -12.44
N LEU A 62 5.73 -10.05 -11.15
CA LEU A 62 6.33 -9.18 -10.14
C LEU A 62 7.82 -9.47 -10.03
N ALA A 63 8.64 -8.43 -10.08
CA ALA A 63 10.09 -8.54 -9.88
C ALA A 63 10.43 -8.70 -8.39
N GLU A 64 9.67 -8.04 -7.51
CA GLU A 64 9.86 -8.16 -6.08
C GLU A 64 8.57 -7.84 -5.31
N VAL A 65 8.35 -8.57 -4.21
CA VAL A 65 7.34 -8.24 -3.20
C VAL A 65 8.03 -8.14 -1.85
N ARG A 66 7.79 -7.04 -1.14
CA ARG A 66 8.31 -6.77 0.20
C ARG A 66 7.19 -6.45 1.15
N TYR A 67 7.40 -6.82 2.40
CA TYR A 67 6.48 -6.58 3.50
C TYR A 67 7.25 -5.92 4.64
N ALA A 68 6.68 -4.84 5.19
CA ALA A 68 7.20 -4.19 6.39
C ALA A 68 6.23 -4.43 7.53
N PHE A 69 6.74 -4.88 8.67
CA PHE A 69 5.96 -5.12 9.87
C PHE A 69 6.36 -4.16 10.98
N TYR A 70 5.36 -3.60 11.66
CA TYR A 70 5.54 -2.77 12.84
C TYR A 70 4.78 -3.42 13.99
N ARG A 71 5.46 -3.65 15.12
CA ARG A 71 4.93 -4.39 16.28
C ARG A 71 4.24 -5.71 15.90
N GLY A 72 4.85 -6.46 14.98
CA GLY A 72 4.35 -7.76 14.52
C GLY A 72 3.14 -7.72 13.58
N ARG A 73 2.68 -6.53 13.16
CA ARG A 73 1.55 -6.35 12.23
C ARG A 73 2.00 -5.75 10.91
N LEU A 74 1.36 -6.16 9.82
CA LEU A 74 1.69 -5.71 8.46
C LEU A 74 1.41 -4.21 8.32
N HIS A 75 2.46 -3.43 8.16
CA HIS A 75 2.38 -2.00 7.96
C HIS A 75 2.36 -1.63 6.48
N THR A 76 3.27 -2.20 5.70
CA THR A 76 3.49 -1.83 4.31
C THR A 76 3.57 -3.07 3.43
N ILE A 77 2.88 -3.03 2.29
CA ILE A 77 3.09 -3.95 1.16
C ILE A 77 3.75 -3.14 0.05
N GLN A 78 4.89 -3.61 -0.45
CA GLN A 78 5.61 -2.98 -1.53
C GLN A 78 5.82 -3.98 -2.68
N VAL A 79 5.43 -3.60 -3.88
CA VAL A 79 5.49 -4.43 -5.08
C VAL A 79 6.30 -3.70 -6.13
N ARG A 80 7.21 -4.41 -6.80
CA ARG A 80 8.01 -3.89 -7.89
C ARG A 80 7.79 -4.70 -9.16
N VAL A 81 7.67 -4.00 -10.27
CA VAL A 81 7.66 -4.56 -11.63
C VAL A 81 8.75 -3.91 -12.46
N GLU A 82 9.21 -4.62 -13.48
CA GLU A 82 10.29 -4.17 -14.36
C GLU A 82 9.79 -4.03 -15.79
N GLY A 83 10.24 -2.97 -16.46
CA GLY A 83 9.82 -2.63 -17.82
C GLY A 83 8.52 -1.83 -17.91
N GLU A 84 8.34 -1.17 -19.06
CA GLU A 84 7.25 -0.25 -19.31
C GLU A 84 5.88 -0.94 -19.39
N GLU A 85 5.81 -2.08 -20.08
CA GLU A 85 4.57 -2.84 -20.27
C GLU A 85 3.99 -3.30 -18.93
N ALA A 86 4.80 -3.96 -18.10
CA ALA A 86 4.39 -4.42 -16.77
C ALA A 86 4.00 -3.26 -15.85
N SER A 87 4.71 -2.13 -15.93
CA SER A 87 4.40 -0.92 -15.17
C SER A 87 3.05 -0.31 -15.57
N ARG A 88 2.77 -0.23 -16.88
CA ARG A 88 1.50 0.26 -17.39
C ARG A 88 0.34 -0.68 -17.03
N ALA A 89 0.55 -1.99 -17.15
CA ALA A 89 -0.43 -2.99 -16.75
C ALA A 89 -0.73 -2.89 -15.24
N LEU A 90 0.30 -2.67 -14.41
CA LEU A 90 0.14 -2.48 -12.98
C LEU A 90 -0.66 -1.22 -12.65
N LEU A 91 -0.39 -0.08 -13.30
CA LEU A 91 -1.18 1.13 -13.11
C LEU A 91 -2.65 0.92 -13.48
N LEU A 92 -2.92 0.29 -14.62
CA LEU A 92 -4.28 -0.01 -15.07
C LEU A 92 -5.02 -0.93 -14.08
N LEU A 93 -4.33 -1.94 -13.55
CA LEU A 93 -4.88 -2.83 -12.53
C LEU A 93 -5.24 -2.05 -11.26
N LEU A 94 -4.35 -1.15 -10.80
CA LEU A 94 -4.64 -0.30 -9.65
C LEU A 94 -5.84 0.62 -9.90
N GLU A 95 -5.93 1.25 -11.07
CA GLU A 95 -7.07 2.11 -11.41
C GLU A 95 -8.39 1.32 -11.48
N THR A 96 -8.33 0.05 -11.89
CA THR A 96 -9.47 -0.86 -11.89
C THR A 96 -9.91 -1.21 -10.45
N LEU A 97 -8.96 -1.44 -9.55
CA LEU A 97 -9.24 -1.83 -8.16
C LEU A 97 -9.66 -0.65 -7.28
N PHE A 98 -9.07 0.52 -7.48
CA PHE A 98 -9.16 1.65 -6.56
C PHE A 98 -9.78 2.91 -7.19
N GLY A 99 -10.18 2.86 -8.46
CA GLY A 99 -10.58 4.03 -9.25
C GLY A 99 -9.39 4.86 -9.72
N PRO A 100 -9.61 6.01 -10.40
CA PRO A 100 -8.51 6.84 -10.90
C PRO A 100 -7.67 7.41 -9.75
N GLY A 101 -6.34 7.30 -9.88
CA GLY A 101 -5.41 7.87 -8.92
C GLY A 101 -5.23 9.37 -9.09
N LYS A 102 -4.90 10.08 -8.01
CA LYS A 102 -4.50 11.49 -8.11
C LYS A 102 -3.03 11.58 -8.54
N GLN A 103 -2.77 12.16 -9.70
CA GLN A 103 -1.40 12.39 -10.16
C GLN A 103 -0.67 13.39 -9.26
N ASP A 104 0.60 13.12 -8.99
CA ASP A 104 1.46 13.88 -8.11
C ASP A 104 2.80 14.21 -8.78
N GLY A 105 2.87 15.41 -9.37
CA GLY A 105 4.05 15.90 -10.08
C GLY A 105 4.13 15.46 -11.54
N TYR A 106 5.32 15.59 -12.13
CA TYR A 106 5.56 15.39 -13.56
C TYR A 106 5.92 13.95 -13.95
N ALA A 107 6.39 13.14 -13.00
CA ALA A 107 6.61 11.71 -13.23
C ALA A 107 5.26 10.96 -13.22
N PRO A 108 5.17 9.74 -13.79
CA PRO A 108 4.00 8.89 -13.64
C PRO A 108 3.91 8.39 -12.19
N ARG A 109 3.38 9.26 -11.33
CA ARG A 109 3.24 9.06 -9.89
C ARG A 109 1.79 9.34 -9.52
N TYR A 110 1.14 8.34 -8.94
CA TYR A 110 -0.29 8.39 -8.64
C TYR A 110 -0.55 7.95 -7.21
N ARG A 111 -1.48 8.64 -6.54
CA ARG A 111 -1.82 8.39 -5.14
C ARG A 111 -3.31 8.13 -4.97
N TRP A 112 -3.61 7.17 -4.11
CA TRP A 112 -4.93 6.92 -3.55
C TRP A 112 -4.83 7.06 -2.05
N VAL A 113 -5.60 7.97 -1.47
CA VAL A 113 -5.53 8.26 -0.04
C VAL A 113 -6.90 8.06 0.57
N GLY A 114 -6.97 7.23 1.59
CA GLY A 114 -8.11 7.07 2.46
C GLY A 114 -7.79 7.55 3.87
N GLN A 115 -8.69 7.25 4.80
CA GLN A 115 -8.53 7.54 6.22
C GLN A 115 -7.66 6.51 6.94
N ARG A 116 -7.62 5.27 6.43
CA ARG A 116 -6.94 4.12 7.05
C ARG A 116 -5.78 3.63 6.22
N ALA A 117 -5.84 3.75 4.90
CA ALA A 117 -4.79 3.31 3.99
C ALA A 117 -4.38 4.39 2.99
N ALA A 118 -3.14 4.31 2.52
CA ALA A 118 -2.65 5.09 1.40
C ALA A 118 -1.89 4.18 0.43
N LEU A 119 -2.14 4.35 -0.86
CA LEU A 119 -1.44 3.68 -1.93
C LEU A 119 -0.71 4.71 -2.79
N LEU A 120 0.55 4.42 -3.10
CA LEU A 120 1.38 5.17 -4.01
C LEU A 120 1.85 4.24 -5.13
N TYR A 121 1.63 4.65 -6.38
CA TYR A 121 2.33 4.14 -7.55
C TYR A 121 3.38 5.17 -7.96
N ASP A 122 4.59 4.72 -8.26
CA ASP A 122 5.69 5.56 -8.76
C ASP A 122 6.46 4.82 -9.85
N GLN A 123 6.47 5.39 -11.06
CA GLN A 123 7.24 4.87 -12.18
C GLN A 123 8.49 5.72 -12.42
N ASN A 124 9.64 5.05 -12.43
CA ASN A 124 10.90 5.69 -12.76
C ASN A 124 10.93 6.07 -14.26
N ILE A 125 11.14 7.35 -14.55
CA ILE A 125 11.10 7.90 -15.91
C ILE A 125 12.21 7.36 -16.84
N LEU A 126 13.34 6.92 -16.28
CA LEU A 126 14.49 6.44 -17.05
C LEU A 126 14.42 4.94 -17.30
N THR A 127 14.24 4.16 -16.24
CA THR A 127 14.22 2.68 -16.30
C THR A 127 12.86 2.12 -16.67
N ARG A 128 11.80 2.94 -16.59
CA ARG A 128 10.40 2.55 -16.78
C ARG A 128 9.88 1.51 -15.80
N ASN A 129 10.65 1.15 -14.78
CA ASN A 129 10.21 0.27 -13.69
C ASN A 129 9.23 1.02 -12.78
N ALA A 130 8.26 0.29 -12.24
CA ALA A 130 7.30 0.84 -11.29
C ALA A 130 7.38 0.16 -9.93
N GLU A 131 7.12 0.96 -8.90
CA GLU A 131 6.91 0.50 -7.54
C GLU A 131 5.52 0.92 -7.07
N VAL A 132 4.86 0.02 -6.38
CA VAL A 132 3.62 0.28 -5.65
C VAL A 132 3.88 0.09 -4.17
N ARG A 133 3.37 1.01 -3.36
CA ARG A 133 3.43 0.95 -1.91
C ARG A 133 2.04 1.21 -1.33
N LEU A 134 1.49 0.20 -0.66
CA LEU A 134 0.28 0.30 0.14
C LEU A 134 0.67 0.32 1.63
N GLU A 135 0.17 1.31 2.37
CA GLU A 135 0.52 1.52 3.78
C GLU A 135 -0.71 1.66 4.68
N SER A 136 -0.62 1.14 5.90
CA SER A 136 -1.59 1.40 6.97
C SER A 136 -1.31 2.75 7.64
N LEU A 137 -2.19 3.72 7.42
CA LEU A 137 -2.16 5.00 8.12
C LEU A 137 -2.50 4.84 9.61
N VAL A 138 -3.21 3.78 9.99
CA VAL A 138 -3.48 3.45 11.40
C VAL A 138 -2.18 3.12 12.13
N LEU A 139 -1.39 2.19 11.60
CA LEU A 139 -0.10 1.82 12.19
C LEU A 139 0.94 2.93 12.03
N GLN A 140 0.89 3.69 10.94
CA GLN A 140 1.79 4.84 10.74
C GLN A 140 1.59 5.90 11.84
N ARG A 141 0.35 6.24 12.20
CA ARG A 141 0.06 7.15 13.33
C ARG A 141 0.56 6.63 14.67
N GLN A 142 0.45 5.31 14.91
CA GLN A 142 0.99 4.69 16.13
C GLN A 142 2.52 4.79 16.16
N LEU A 143 3.18 4.51 15.04
CA LEU A 143 4.63 4.61 14.89
C LEU A 143 5.12 6.03 15.16
N GLU A 144 4.45 7.04 14.62
CA GLU A 144 4.77 8.45 14.83
C GLU A 144 4.60 8.85 16.30
N LYS A 145 3.52 8.42 16.94
CA LYS A 145 3.28 8.65 18.37
C LYS A 145 4.38 8.03 19.24
N ASP A 146 4.71 6.77 18.99
CA ASP A 146 5.82 6.06 19.64
C ASP A 146 7.17 6.78 19.43
N ALA A 147 7.39 7.34 18.24
CA ALA A 147 8.61 8.08 17.93
C ALA A 147 8.71 9.37 18.72
N TYR A 148 7.62 10.11 18.79
CA TYR A 148 7.54 11.32 19.57
C TYR A 148 7.72 11.06 21.07
N GLU A 149 7.07 10.02 21.62
CA GLU A 149 7.19 9.67 23.04
C GLU A 149 8.61 9.24 23.42
N GLU A 150 9.31 8.50 22.56
CA GLU A 150 10.71 8.13 22.81
C GLU A 150 11.63 9.34 22.75
N PHE A 151 11.42 10.25 21.78
CA PHE A 151 12.18 11.49 21.69
C PHE A 151 12.00 12.36 22.93
N ARG A 152 10.77 12.50 23.43
CA ARG A 152 10.47 13.29 24.65
C ARG A 152 11.11 12.73 25.92
N ARG A 153 11.42 11.44 25.97
CA ARG A 153 12.04 10.77 27.13
C ARG A 153 13.57 10.83 27.14
N ARG A 154 14.19 11.29 26.05
CA ARG A 154 15.63 11.53 25.94
C ARG A 154 15.94 12.97 26.35
#